data_AF-A0A838TQT2-F1
#
_entry.id   AF-A0A838TQT2-F1
#
_cell.length_a   1.000
_cell.length_b   1.000
_cell.length_c   1.000
_cell.angle_alpha   90.00
_cell.angle_beta   90.00
_cell.angle_gamma   90.00
#
_symmetry.space_group_name_H-M   'P 1'
#
loop_
_entity.id
_entity.type
_entity.pdbx_description
1 polymer ?
#
loop_
_entity_poly.entity_id
_entity_poly.type
_entity_poly.pdbx_seq_one_letter_code
_entity_poly.pdbx_strand_id
1 'polypeptide(L)'
;MLGHNFSKYDPKQNGKSPFEKLLDAFTQLLTYTSGDVAEALSWLTELDKQYDLTNEEYGIGDFIEDLKEKGYIDENKQNGEIKITPKTEQGIRKKSLEEIFGKLKKTKQGNHNTFKPGGGDEINPETRAFQFGDTLEQIDFTASIRNAQINHGIDSFKMQEDDLEIKETGFKAQTSTVLM
;
A
#
# COMPACT_ATOMS: atom_id res chain seq x y z
N MET A 1 -27.61 4.44 3.54
CA MET A 1 -26.26 3.90 3.29
C MET A 1 -25.79 4.38 1.93
N LEU A 2 -24.68 5.12 1.86
CA LEU A 2 -24.08 5.53 0.60
C LEU A 2 -23.38 4.29 0.00
N GLY A 3 -23.94 3.75 -1.08
CA GLY A 3 -23.38 2.59 -1.77
C GLY A 3 -22.13 2.94 -2.57
N HIS A 4 -21.28 1.95 -2.83
CA HIS A 4 -20.12 2.10 -3.71
C HIS A 4 -20.58 2.16 -5.17
N ASN A 5 -20.26 3.24 -5.87
CA ASN A 5 -20.47 3.37 -7.31
C ASN A 5 -19.21 2.93 -8.05
N PHE A 6 -19.31 1.87 -8.85
CA PHE A 6 -18.26 1.43 -9.74
C PHE A 6 -18.50 2.04 -11.12
N SER A 7 -17.64 2.97 -11.55
CA SER A 7 -17.63 3.50 -12.90
C SER A 7 -16.50 2.90 -13.72
N LYS A 8 -16.58 3.01 -15.05
CA LYS A 8 -15.43 2.75 -15.91
C LYS A 8 -14.29 3.71 -15.53
N TYR A 9 -13.06 3.20 -15.60
CA TYR A 9 -11.86 3.99 -15.35
C TYR A 9 -11.81 5.17 -16.34
N ASP A 10 -11.81 6.39 -15.81
CA ASP A 10 -11.62 7.61 -16.59
C ASP A 10 -10.17 8.10 -16.41
N PRO A 11 -9.30 7.98 -17.44
CA PRO A 11 -7.93 8.46 -17.37
C PRO A 11 -7.82 9.97 -17.12
N LYS A 12 -8.90 10.74 -17.38
CA LYS A 12 -8.95 12.20 -17.17
C LYS A 12 -9.31 12.57 -15.73
N GLN A 13 -9.91 11.68 -14.95
CA GLN A 13 -10.28 11.96 -13.54
C GLN A 13 -9.08 12.04 -12.60
N ASN A 14 -7.97 11.37 -12.93
CA ASN A 14 -6.81 11.28 -12.02
C ASN A 14 -5.95 12.54 -11.95
N GLY A 15 -6.24 13.59 -12.73
CA GLY A 15 -5.54 14.89 -12.65
C GLY A 15 -4.03 14.85 -12.93
N LYS A 16 -3.47 13.70 -13.33
CA LYS A 16 -2.03 13.52 -13.57
C LYS A 16 -1.57 14.39 -14.73
N SER A 17 -0.46 15.09 -14.52
CA SER A 17 0.24 15.83 -15.56
C SER A 17 0.71 14.90 -16.70
N PRO A 18 0.91 15.41 -17.93
CA PRO A 18 1.49 14.64 -19.03
C PRO A 18 2.82 13.95 -18.64
N PHE A 19 3.68 14.67 -17.93
CA PHE A 19 4.94 14.14 -17.39
C PHE A 19 4.72 12.93 -16.47
N GLU A 20 3.79 13.01 -15.51
CA GLU A 20 3.55 11.90 -14.57
C GLU A 20 3.02 10.65 -15.28
N LYS A 21 2.20 10.81 -16.31
CA LYS A 21 1.70 9.68 -17.11
C LYS A 21 2.83 8.97 -17.85
N LEU A 22 3.71 9.74 -18.49
CA LEU A 22 4.87 9.19 -19.19
C LEU A 22 5.90 8.62 -18.21
N LEU A 23 6.10 9.26 -17.05
CA LEU A 23 6.97 8.77 -15.99
C LEU A 23 6.49 7.42 -15.46
N ASP A 24 5.18 7.25 -15.28
CA ASP A 24 4.61 5.99 -14.84
C ASP A 24 4.89 4.85 -15.84
N ALA A 25 4.70 5.11 -17.14
CA ALA A 25 4.99 4.15 -18.19
C ALA A 25 6.50 3.87 -18.31
N PHE A 26 7.32 4.90 -18.33
CA PHE A 26 8.78 4.82 -18.39
C PHE A 26 9.36 4.00 -17.23
N THR A 27 8.86 4.19 -16.01
CA THR A 27 9.32 3.46 -14.82
C THR A 27 9.02 1.95 -14.94
N GLN A 28 7.88 1.59 -15.54
CA GLN A 28 7.54 0.19 -15.81
C GLN A 28 8.46 -0.39 -16.90
N LEU A 29 8.67 0.34 -18.00
CA LEU A 29 9.57 -0.09 -19.07
C LEU A 29 11.00 -0.27 -18.55
N LEU A 30 11.51 0.65 -17.73
CA LEU A 30 12.81 0.53 -17.08
C LEU A 30 12.96 -0.76 -16.26
N THR A 31 11.87 -1.24 -15.65
CA THR A 31 11.89 -2.52 -14.91
C THR A 31 12.02 -3.70 -15.88
N TYR A 32 11.38 -3.63 -17.05
CA TYR A 32 11.49 -4.66 -18.08
C TYR A 32 12.82 -4.63 -18.84
N THR A 33 13.43 -3.47 -19.03
CA THR A 33 14.73 -3.29 -19.70
C THR A 33 15.91 -3.39 -18.72
N SER A 34 15.68 -3.86 -17.49
CA SER A 34 16.72 -4.02 -16.47
C SER A 34 17.52 -2.74 -16.17
N GLY A 35 16.87 -1.58 -16.27
CA GLY A 35 17.49 -0.27 -16.03
C GLY A 35 18.16 0.36 -17.26
N ASP A 36 18.10 -0.25 -18.44
CA ASP A 36 18.56 0.37 -19.68
C ASP A 36 17.60 1.51 -20.09
N VAL A 37 18.09 2.74 -19.95
CA VAL A 37 17.33 3.97 -20.25
C VAL A 37 17.09 4.12 -21.75
N ALA A 38 18.08 3.79 -22.57
CA ALA A 38 17.99 3.97 -24.02
C ALA A 38 16.94 3.02 -24.61
N GLU A 39 16.95 1.76 -24.17
CA GLU A 39 15.95 0.78 -24.57
C GLU A 39 14.55 1.17 -24.07
N ALA A 40 14.44 1.60 -22.80
CA ALA A 40 13.16 2.02 -22.22
C ALA A 40 12.55 3.23 -22.96
N LEU A 41 13.36 4.23 -23.32
CA LEU A 41 12.91 5.39 -24.11
C LEU A 41 12.52 4.99 -25.53
N SER A 42 13.24 4.03 -26.14
CA SER A 42 12.87 3.51 -27.47
C SER A 42 11.50 2.83 -27.43
N TRP A 43 11.24 1.99 -26.44
CA TRP A 43 9.93 1.34 -26.28
C TRP A 43 8.83 2.35 -25.95
N LEU A 44 9.12 3.36 -25.12
CA LEU A 44 8.17 4.43 -24.81
C LEU A 44 7.78 5.21 -26.06
N THR A 45 8.75 5.49 -26.93
CA THR A 45 8.50 6.17 -28.21
C THR A 45 7.64 5.32 -29.14
N GLU A 46 7.83 4.00 -29.14
CA GLU A 46 6.99 3.10 -29.94
C GLU A 46 5.56 3.01 -29.39
N LEU A 47 5.40 2.99 -28.07
CA LEU A 47 4.08 3.06 -27.43
C LEU A 47 3.37 4.38 -27.72
N ASP A 48 4.10 5.49 -27.68
CA ASP A 48 3.55 6.80 -28.00
C ASP A 48 2.98 6.84 -29.43
N LYS A 49 3.70 6.29 -30.42
CA LYS A 49 3.20 6.19 -31.81
C LYS A 49 1.95 5.34 -31.96
N GLN A 50 1.77 4.33 -31.12
CA GLN A 50 0.64 3.40 -31.22
C GLN A 50 -0.60 3.88 -30.45
N TYR A 51 -0.40 4.61 -29.36
CA TYR A 51 -1.45 4.95 -28.40
C TYR A 51 -1.64 6.46 -28.20
N ASP A 52 -0.89 7.31 -28.92
CA ASP A 52 -0.93 8.77 -28.84
C ASP A 52 -0.85 9.23 -27.36
N LEU A 53 0.22 8.83 -26.68
CA LEU A 53 0.42 9.12 -25.25
C LEU A 53 0.74 10.60 -24.99
N THR A 54 1.31 11.26 -26.00
CA THR A 54 1.69 12.68 -26.04
C THR A 54 0.65 13.51 -26.79
N ASN A 55 0.85 14.83 -26.81
CA ASN A 55 0.03 15.77 -27.58
C ASN A 55 0.89 16.87 -28.22
N GLU A 56 0.28 17.79 -28.95
CA GLU A 56 0.99 18.91 -29.61
C GLU A 56 1.72 19.84 -28.62
N GLU A 57 1.33 19.84 -27.33
CA GLU A 57 1.92 20.69 -26.30
C GLU A 57 3.07 20.02 -25.54
N TYR A 58 3.14 18.68 -25.54
CA TYR A 58 4.08 17.91 -24.73
C TYR A 58 4.40 16.57 -25.37
N GLY A 59 5.61 16.45 -25.92
CA GLY A 59 6.12 15.26 -26.60
C GLY A 59 7.13 14.43 -25.79
N ILE A 60 7.62 13.35 -26.40
CA ILE A 60 8.70 12.52 -25.82
C ILE A 60 10.00 13.32 -25.63
N GLY A 61 10.29 14.28 -26.51
CA GLY A 61 11.46 15.16 -26.36
C GLY A 61 11.39 16.00 -25.09
N ASP A 62 10.23 16.64 -24.84
CA ASP A 62 9.99 17.42 -23.62
C ASP A 62 10.07 16.54 -22.36
N PHE A 63 9.57 15.31 -22.46
CA PHE A 63 9.69 14.32 -21.40
C PHE A 63 11.13 13.97 -21.05
N ILE A 64 12.00 13.78 -22.05
CA ILE A 64 13.42 13.46 -21.83
C ILE A 64 14.14 14.62 -21.15
N GLU A 65 13.88 15.86 -21.57
CA GLU A 65 14.45 17.05 -20.93
C GLU A 65 13.95 17.20 -19.49
N ASP A 66 12.65 16.99 -19.26
CA ASP A 66 12.07 16.98 -17.91
C ASP A 66 12.69 15.89 -17.01
N LEU A 67 13.00 14.71 -17.56
CA LEU A 67 13.68 13.64 -16.81
C LEU A 67 15.09 14.08 -16.38
N LYS A 68 15.81 14.81 -17.23
CA LYS A 68 17.14 15.37 -16.89
C LYS A 68 17.01 16.49 -15.87
N GLU A 69 16.14 17.47 -16.10
CA GLU A 69 15.95 18.63 -15.23
C GLU A 69 15.49 18.22 -13.83
N LYS A 70 14.55 17.28 -13.74
CA LYS A 70 14.05 16.76 -12.47
C LYS A 70 14.99 15.71 -11.85
N GLY A 71 16.12 15.40 -12.48
CA GLY A 71 17.17 14.52 -11.97
C GLY A 71 16.77 13.05 -11.87
N TYR A 72 15.92 12.55 -12.78
CA TYR A 72 15.59 11.13 -12.92
C TYR A 72 16.62 10.37 -13.77
N ILE A 73 17.19 11.02 -14.77
CA ILE A 73 18.29 10.49 -15.58
C ILE A 73 19.44 11.49 -15.58
N ASP A 74 20.64 10.99 -15.74
CA ASP A 74 21.86 11.79 -15.90
C ASP A 74 22.59 11.36 -17.16
N GLU A 75 23.22 12.30 -17.84
CA GLU A 75 23.97 12.08 -19.07
C GLU A 75 25.45 12.31 -18.78
N ASN A 76 26.24 11.25 -18.95
CA ASN A 76 27.67 11.37 -18.79
C ASN A 76 28.27 12.17 -19.94
N LYS A 77 28.74 13.38 -19.63
CA LYS A 77 29.31 14.35 -20.58
C LYS A 77 30.52 13.85 -21.37
N GLN A 78 31.17 12.76 -20.94
CA GLN A 78 32.36 12.23 -21.61
C GLN A 78 32.04 11.20 -22.72
N ASN A 79 30.96 10.42 -22.56
CA ASN A 79 30.62 9.33 -23.47
C ASN A 79 29.18 9.39 -23.99
N GLY A 80 28.37 10.37 -23.56
CA GLY A 80 26.96 10.51 -23.93
C GLY A 80 26.05 9.42 -23.36
N GLU A 81 26.54 8.63 -22.40
CA GLU A 81 25.80 7.53 -21.83
C GLU A 81 24.77 8.06 -20.83
N ILE A 82 23.50 7.74 -21.06
CA ILE A 82 22.39 8.13 -20.20
C ILE A 82 22.13 7.02 -19.18
N LYS A 83 22.12 7.38 -17.89
CA LYS A 83 21.85 6.44 -16.79
C LYS A 83 20.75 6.95 -15.89
N ILE A 84 20.06 6.02 -15.22
CA ILE A 84 19.15 6.38 -14.14
C ILE A 84 19.93 6.93 -12.95
N THR A 85 19.34 7.89 -12.23
CA THR A 85 19.91 8.40 -10.99
C THR A 85 19.47 7.55 -9.78
N PRO A 86 20.14 7.68 -8.62
CA PRO A 86 19.68 7.05 -7.38
C PRO A 86 18.24 7.41 -7.00
N LYS A 87 17.77 8.61 -7.39
CA LYS A 87 16.37 9.05 -7.20
C LYS A 87 15.40 8.13 -7.93
N THR A 88 15.72 7.78 -9.17
CA THR A 88 14.89 6.89 -9.99
C THR A 88 14.90 5.47 -9.44
N GLU A 89 16.06 4.95 -9.06
CA GLU A 89 16.15 3.63 -8.42
C GLU A 89 15.29 3.54 -7.15
N GLN A 90 15.38 4.56 -6.29
CA GLN A 90 14.57 4.62 -5.07
C GLN A 90 13.08 4.71 -5.39
N GLY A 91 12.70 5.50 -6.39
CA GLY A 91 11.33 5.61 -6.87
C GLY A 91 10.77 4.29 -7.37
N ILE A 92 11.52 3.57 -8.22
CA ILE A 92 11.15 2.23 -8.71
C ILE A 92 10.94 1.30 -7.53
N ARG A 93 11.91 1.20 -6.61
CA ARG A 93 11.81 0.32 -5.43
C ARG A 93 10.57 0.63 -4.60
N LYS A 94 10.31 1.91 -4.30
CA LYS A 94 9.14 2.33 -3.55
C LYS A 94 7.84 1.94 -4.26
N LYS A 95 7.75 2.19 -5.57
CA LYS A 95 6.57 1.84 -6.38
C LYS A 95 6.36 0.33 -6.45
N SER A 96 7.42 -0.46 -6.62
CA SER A 96 7.34 -1.93 -6.57
C SER A 96 6.84 -2.42 -5.21
N LEU A 97 7.32 -1.83 -4.11
CA LEU A 97 6.83 -2.16 -2.76
C LEU A 97 5.35 -1.76 -2.57
N GLU A 98 4.94 -0.60 -3.08
CA GLU A 98 3.53 -0.17 -3.08
C GLU A 98 2.65 -1.06 -3.97
N GLU A 99 3.15 -1.60 -5.08
CA GLU A 99 2.38 -2.54 -5.91
C GLU A 99 2.23 -3.91 -5.23
N ILE A 100 3.31 -4.41 -4.62
CA ILE A 100 3.32 -5.68 -3.87
C ILE A 100 2.45 -5.56 -2.61
N PHE A 101 2.59 -4.47 -1.85
CA PHE A 101 1.98 -4.34 -0.52
C PHE A 101 0.74 -3.43 -0.48
N GLY A 102 0.59 -2.47 -1.39
CA GLY A 102 -0.60 -1.62 -1.48
C GLY A 102 -1.83 -2.33 -2.02
N LYS A 103 -1.65 -3.45 -2.72
CA LYS A 103 -2.74 -4.34 -3.18
C LYS A 103 -3.02 -5.50 -2.24
N LEU A 104 -2.49 -5.49 -1.01
CA LEU A 104 -2.84 -6.48 0.02
C LEU A 104 -4.32 -6.37 0.41
N LYS A 105 -5.17 -6.95 -0.42
CA LYS A 105 -6.50 -7.40 -0.03
C LYS A 105 -6.31 -8.49 1.02
N LYS A 106 -7.20 -8.50 2.01
CA LYS A 106 -7.36 -9.55 3.03
C LYS A 106 -7.51 -10.92 2.35
N THR A 107 -6.41 -11.54 1.95
CA THR A 107 -6.36 -12.87 1.36
C THR A 107 -5.15 -13.60 1.92
N LYS A 108 -5.28 -14.93 1.92
CA LYS A 108 -4.55 -15.90 2.75
C LYS A 108 -3.04 -15.62 2.90
N GLN A 109 -2.59 -15.70 4.15
CA GLN A 109 -1.23 -15.97 4.65
C GLN A 109 -0.09 -15.07 4.11
N GLY A 110 0.35 -14.04 4.87
CA GLY A 110 1.46 -13.11 4.51
C GLY A 110 1.77 -11.95 5.49
N ASN A 111 3.04 -11.72 5.93
CA ASN A 111 3.62 -10.80 6.97
C ASN A 111 3.21 -9.33 6.88
N HIS A 112 2.00 -9.01 7.30
CA HIS A 112 1.52 -7.63 7.38
C HIS A 112 0.71 -7.41 8.65
N ASN A 113 1.05 -6.35 9.39
CA ASN A 113 0.20 -5.86 10.46
C ASN A 113 -1.08 -5.30 9.84
N THR A 114 -2.21 -5.89 10.20
CA THR A 114 -3.52 -5.43 9.74
C THR A 114 -4.21 -4.67 10.86
N PHE A 115 -4.80 -3.51 10.56
CA PHE A 115 -5.58 -2.70 11.51
C PHE A 115 -6.98 -3.28 11.80
N LYS A 116 -7.21 -4.57 11.54
CA LYS A 116 -8.49 -5.21 11.79
C LYS A 116 -8.34 -6.20 12.94
N PRO A 117 -9.15 -6.09 14.00
CA PRO A 117 -9.16 -7.10 15.05
C PRO A 117 -9.67 -8.43 14.51
N GLY A 118 -9.10 -9.53 15.03
CA GLY A 118 -9.42 -10.90 14.62
C GLY A 118 -8.50 -11.92 15.29
N GLY A 119 -8.89 -13.20 15.27
CA GLY A 119 -8.24 -14.30 16.00
C GLY A 119 -6.80 -14.59 15.60
N GLY A 120 -5.87 -13.76 16.08
CA GLY A 120 -4.43 -14.00 16.08
C GLY A 120 -3.89 -14.12 17.51
N ASP A 121 -2.58 -14.34 17.64
CA ASP A 121 -1.93 -14.61 18.94
C ASP A 121 -1.39 -13.35 19.66
N GLU A 122 -1.49 -12.16 19.06
CA GLU A 122 -1.00 -10.93 19.68
C GLU A 122 -2.13 -10.19 20.40
N ILE A 123 -1.97 -9.99 21.71
CA ILE A 123 -2.95 -9.27 22.54
C ILE A 123 -2.87 -7.77 22.21
N ASN A 124 -3.99 -7.19 21.75
CA ASN A 124 -4.16 -5.75 21.58
C ASN A 124 -4.53 -5.12 22.94
N PRO A 125 -4.00 -3.94 23.31
CA PRO A 125 -4.46 -3.19 24.49
C PRO A 125 -5.92 -2.73 24.43
N GLU A 126 -6.57 -2.75 23.27
CA GLU A 126 -7.98 -2.38 23.15
C GLU A 126 -8.92 -3.48 23.68
N THR A 127 -9.95 -3.07 24.41
CA THR A 127 -11.00 -3.94 24.91
C THR A 127 -12.35 -3.64 24.24
N ARG A 128 -13.19 -4.67 24.16
CA ARG A 128 -14.59 -4.55 23.71
C ARG A 128 -15.53 -5.38 24.58
N ALA A 129 -16.82 -5.12 24.48
CA ALA A 129 -17.84 -5.93 25.15
C ALA A 129 -17.82 -7.38 24.63
N PHE A 130 -18.10 -8.31 25.54
CA PHE A 130 -18.27 -9.73 25.22
C PHE A 130 -19.35 -9.96 24.17
N GLN A 131 -19.09 -10.92 23.28
CA GLN A 131 -20.06 -11.42 22.31
C GLN A 131 -20.06 -12.95 22.34
N PHE A 132 -21.23 -13.53 22.12
CA PHE A 132 -21.37 -14.97 22.04
C PHE A 132 -20.43 -15.56 20.96
N GLY A 133 -19.52 -16.44 21.41
CA GLY A 133 -18.47 -17.03 20.57
C GLY A 133 -17.05 -16.64 20.98
N ASP A 134 -16.90 -15.64 21.86
CA ASP A 134 -15.61 -15.28 22.44
C ASP A 134 -15.12 -16.35 23.42
N THR A 135 -13.80 -16.55 23.45
CA THR A 135 -13.17 -17.55 24.32
C THR A 135 -12.88 -16.99 25.70
N LEU A 136 -12.93 -17.85 26.73
CA LEU A 136 -12.65 -17.47 28.12
C LEU A 136 -11.24 -16.89 28.30
N GLU A 137 -10.29 -17.33 27.48
CA GLU A 137 -8.89 -16.90 27.50
C GLU A 137 -8.72 -15.43 27.09
N GLN A 138 -9.69 -14.86 26.37
CA GLN A 138 -9.65 -13.48 25.90
C GLN A 138 -10.30 -12.49 26.88
N ILE A 139 -10.90 -12.97 27.98
CA ILE A 139 -11.55 -12.10 28.98
C ILE A 139 -10.52 -11.27 29.73
N ASP A 140 -10.69 -9.95 29.74
CA ASP A 140 -10.03 -9.08 30.70
C ASP A 140 -10.79 -9.14 32.03
N PHE A 141 -10.38 -10.05 32.90
CA PHE A 141 -10.98 -10.16 34.24
C PHE A 141 -10.81 -8.90 35.08
N THR A 142 -9.76 -8.10 34.85
CA THR A 142 -9.54 -6.87 35.63
C THR A 142 -10.59 -5.83 35.27
N ALA A 143 -10.78 -5.59 33.97
CA ALA A 143 -11.81 -4.68 33.48
C ALA A 143 -13.21 -5.21 33.81
N SER A 144 -13.43 -6.52 33.65
CA SER A 144 -14.73 -7.14 33.91
C SER A 144 -15.15 -7.06 35.38
N ILE A 145 -14.23 -7.34 36.32
CA ILE A 145 -14.49 -7.21 37.76
C ILE A 145 -14.76 -5.76 38.12
N ARG A 146 -14.02 -4.81 37.54
CA ARG A 146 -14.26 -3.38 37.74
C ARG A 146 -15.67 -2.99 37.28
N ASN A 147 -16.09 -3.43 36.09
CA ASN A 147 -17.42 -3.14 35.56
C ASN A 147 -18.52 -3.77 36.42
N ALA A 148 -18.35 -5.02 36.84
CA ALA A 148 -19.26 -5.70 37.76
C ALA A 148 -19.43 -4.94 39.08
N GLN A 149 -18.35 -4.41 39.66
CA GLN A 149 -18.44 -3.58 40.87
C GLN A 149 -19.13 -2.24 40.64
N ILE A 150 -18.93 -1.62 39.47
CA ILE A 150 -19.62 -0.37 39.09
C ILE A 150 -21.12 -0.62 38.92
N ASN A 151 -21.50 -1.72 38.28
CA ASN A 151 -22.88 -2.01 37.91
C ASN A 151 -23.70 -2.66 39.04
N HIS A 152 -23.04 -3.43 39.92
CA HIS A 152 -23.72 -4.24 40.95
C HIS A 152 -23.33 -3.89 42.39
N GLY A 153 -22.36 -3.00 42.59
CA GLY A 153 -21.93 -2.53 43.91
C GLY A 153 -20.91 -3.44 44.59
N ILE A 154 -20.49 -3.03 45.80
CA ILE A 154 -19.38 -3.67 46.55
C ILE A 154 -19.83 -4.67 47.62
N ASP A 155 -21.11 -4.62 48.02
CA ASP A 155 -21.61 -5.39 49.17
C ASP A 155 -21.77 -6.88 48.88
N SER A 156 -22.12 -7.23 47.63
CA SER A 156 -22.21 -8.60 47.16
C SER A 156 -21.67 -8.71 45.73
N PHE A 157 -20.63 -9.51 45.52
CA PHE A 157 -20.07 -9.70 44.19
C PHE A 157 -21.07 -10.45 43.29
N LYS A 158 -21.50 -9.76 42.24
CA LYS A 158 -22.33 -10.30 41.16
C LYS A 158 -21.69 -9.86 39.85
N MET A 159 -21.61 -10.78 38.88
CA MET A 159 -21.06 -10.51 37.55
C MET A 159 -22.00 -11.12 36.52
N GLN A 160 -22.34 -10.34 35.51
CA GLN A 160 -23.20 -10.73 34.39
C GLN A 160 -22.41 -10.66 33.07
N GLU A 161 -23.01 -11.21 32.01
CA GLU A 161 -22.41 -11.20 30.66
C GLU A 161 -22.08 -9.78 30.19
N ASP A 162 -22.93 -8.81 30.53
CA ASP A 162 -22.77 -7.40 30.18
C ASP A 162 -21.57 -6.72 30.88
N ASP A 163 -21.05 -7.33 31.96
CA ASP A 163 -19.86 -6.83 32.65
C ASP A 163 -18.57 -7.32 31.99
N LEU A 164 -18.64 -8.34 31.13
CA LEU A 164 -17.46 -8.99 30.56
C LEU A 164 -16.84 -8.12 29.44
N GLU A 165 -15.55 -7.83 29.61
CA GLU A 165 -14.71 -7.22 28.58
C GLU A 165 -13.74 -8.23 27.99
N ILE A 166 -13.53 -8.11 26.68
CA ILE A 166 -12.67 -8.96 25.87
C ILE A 166 -11.50 -8.15 25.37
N LYS A 167 -10.28 -8.65 25.60
CA LYS A 167 -9.08 -8.13 24.96
C LYS A 167 -9.11 -8.54 23.50
N GLU A 168 -9.04 -7.56 22.62
CA GLU A 168 -8.95 -7.88 21.21
C GLU A 168 -7.60 -8.53 20.92
N THR A 169 -7.61 -9.44 19.95
CA THR A 169 -6.39 -10.01 19.40
C THR A 169 -6.12 -9.36 18.05
N GLY A 170 -4.86 -8.98 17.84
CA GLY A 170 -4.33 -8.52 16.59
C GLY A 170 -4.00 -9.71 15.69
N PHE A 171 -4.45 -9.64 14.45
CA PHE A 171 -4.04 -10.61 13.44
C PHE A 171 -2.66 -10.24 12.89
N LYS A 172 -1.65 -11.07 13.20
CA LYS A 172 -0.31 -11.02 12.61
C LYS A 172 -0.20 -12.07 11.52
N ALA A 173 -0.01 -11.65 10.28
CA ALA A 173 0.24 -12.58 9.18
C ALA A 173 1.76 -12.83 9.01
N GLN A 174 2.22 -13.84 8.24
CA GLN A 174 3.65 -14.11 7.95
C GLN A 174 3.96 -14.40 6.46
N THR A 175 4.99 -13.76 5.86
CA THR A 175 5.39 -13.87 4.44
C THR A 175 6.90 -14.08 4.35
N SER A 176 7.30 -14.95 3.43
CA SER A 176 8.69 -15.22 3.07
C SER A 176 8.82 -14.97 1.57
N THR A 177 9.61 -13.97 1.18
CA THR A 177 9.95 -13.73 -0.23
C THR A 177 11.29 -14.39 -0.51
N VAL A 178 11.31 -15.38 -1.41
CA VAL A 178 12.55 -15.93 -1.97
C VAL A 178 12.91 -15.10 -3.21
N LEU A 179 14.11 -14.52 -3.21
CA LEU A 179 14.75 -13.93 -4.39
C LEU A 179 15.62 -15.02 -5.03
N MET A 180 15.37 -15.32 -6.31
CA MET A 180 16.29 -16.06 -7.19
C MET A 180 16.92 -15.09 -8.19
#